data_AF-A0A967TBL3-F1
#
_entry.id   AF-A0A967TBL3-F1
#
_cell.length_a   1.000
_cell.length_b   1.000
_cell.length_c   1.000
_cell.angle_alpha   90.00
_cell.angle_beta   90.00
_cell.angle_gamma   90.00
#
_symmetry.space_group_name_H-M   'P 1'
#
loop_
_entity.id
_entity.type
_entity.pdbx_description
1 polymer ?
#
loop_
_entity_poly.entity_id
_entity_poly.type
_entity_poly.pdbx_seq_one_letter_code
_entity_poly.pdbx_strand_id
1 'polypeptide(L)'
;MMDLIRHRYCRRHTADLVACLLLASCCSLGSNTASAGEWDISGYLAGELRIFPEAPAFPGQDDTTLSPSIVAVPEFVFQWNEDVDRLTFVPFFRVDGHDGNRTHADLRQASWLHIGETWDLVVGVD
;
A
#
# COMPACT_ATOMS: atom_id res chain seq x y z
N MET A 1 -44.18 48.77 -21.70
CA MET A 1 -43.46 49.57 -22.72
C MET A 1 -42.09 48.94 -22.87
N MET A 2 -41.97 47.92 -23.72
CA MET A 2 -41.36 47.98 -25.07
C MET A 2 -39.88 48.39 -24.99
N ASP A 3 -38.89 47.72 -25.57
CA ASP A 3 -38.78 46.51 -26.37
C ASP A 3 -37.27 46.20 -26.50
N LEU A 4 -36.98 44.93 -26.77
CA LEU A 4 -35.83 44.33 -27.47
C LEU A 4 -34.62 45.20 -27.89
N ILE A 5 -33.40 44.60 -27.81
CA ILE A 5 -32.53 44.31 -28.97
C ILE A 5 -31.34 43.40 -28.58
N ARG A 6 -31.35 42.19 -29.20
CA ARG A 6 -30.22 41.37 -29.74
C ARG A 6 -29.10 40.87 -28.82
N HIS A 7 -28.41 39.76 -29.08
CA HIS A 7 -28.60 38.51 -29.82
C HIS A 7 -27.25 37.79 -29.64
N ARG A 8 -27.26 36.47 -29.42
CA ARG A 8 -26.15 35.52 -29.65
C ARG A 8 -24.99 35.57 -28.64
N TYR A 9 -24.97 34.58 -27.75
CA TYR A 9 -23.87 33.62 -27.78
C TYR A 9 -24.44 32.20 -27.75
N CYS A 10 -24.37 31.55 -28.91
CA CYS A 10 -24.57 30.13 -29.08
C CYS A 10 -23.17 29.52 -29.16
N ARG A 11 -22.79 28.70 -28.18
CA ARG A 11 -21.82 27.63 -28.42
C ARG A 11 -22.06 26.50 -27.42
N ARG A 12 -22.83 25.52 -27.89
CA ARG A 12 -22.81 24.15 -27.39
C ARG A 12 -21.39 23.61 -27.57
N HIS A 13 -20.83 22.99 -26.55
CA HIS A 13 -19.87 21.89 -26.72
C HIS A 13 -20.14 20.86 -25.63
N THR A 14 -21.01 19.92 -25.99
CA THR A 14 -21.01 18.54 -25.52
C THR A 14 -19.58 18.00 -25.55
N ALA A 15 -19.02 17.72 -24.38
CA ALA A 15 -17.77 16.97 -24.25
C ALA A 15 -18.11 15.53 -23.87
N ASP A 16 -18.77 14.83 -24.80
CA ASP A 16 -18.73 13.38 -24.87
C ASP A 16 -17.38 13.02 -25.50
N LEU A 17 -16.47 12.47 -24.72
CA LEU A 17 -15.36 11.66 -25.23
C LEU A 17 -15.25 10.40 -24.38
N VAL A 18 -16.22 9.52 -24.61
CA VAL A 18 -15.98 8.08 -24.61
C VAL A 18 -15.01 7.78 -25.75
N ALA A 19 -13.74 7.56 -25.46
CA ALA A 19 -12.80 6.80 -26.31
C ALA A 19 -11.38 6.86 -25.74
N CYS A 20 -11.03 5.89 -24.90
CA CYS A 20 -9.70 5.26 -24.89
C CYS A 20 -9.75 4.02 -24.00
N LEU A 21 -10.64 3.09 -24.35
CA LEU A 21 -10.42 1.67 -24.05
C LEU A 21 -9.31 1.19 -25.00
N LEU A 22 -8.40 0.34 -24.48
CA LEU A 22 -7.47 -0.53 -25.23
C LEU A 22 -6.14 0.06 -25.72
N LEU A 23 -5.16 0.17 -24.82
CA LEU A 23 -3.71 0.04 -25.08
C LEU A 23 -3.10 -0.52 -23.78
N ALA A 24 -2.38 -1.64 -23.71
CA ALA A 24 -2.00 -2.61 -24.70
C ALA A 24 -1.75 -3.95 -23.98
N SER A 25 -2.31 -5.00 -24.57
CA SER A 25 -1.86 -6.38 -24.39
C SER A 25 -0.37 -6.49 -24.72
N CYS A 26 0.45 -6.88 -23.74
CA CYS A 26 1.68 -7.67 -23.92
C CYS A 26 2.24 -8.13 -22.56
N CYS A 27 1.46 -8.88 -21.77
CA CYS A 27 2.05 -9.74 -20.73
C CYS A 27 2.36 -11.11 -21.36
N SER A 28 3.38 -11.14 -22.21
CA SER A 28 3.91 -12.40 -22.73
C SER A 28 5.43 -12.36 -22.69
N LEU A 29 5.98 -12.50 -21.49
CA LEU A 29 7.32 -13.03 -21.23
C LEU A 29 7.26 -13.85 -19.94
N GLY A 30 6.59 -15.00 -19.99
CA GLY A 30 6.80 -16.06 -19.01
C GLY A 30 8.11 -16.76 -19.32
N SER A 31 9.23 -16.17 -18.93
CA SER A 31 10.47 -16.93 -18.81
C SER A 31 10.30 -17.87 -17.63
N ASN A 32 10.12 -19.16 -17.89
CA ASN A 32 10.29 -20.20 -16.88
C ASN A 32 11.78 -20.30 -16.56
N THR A 33 12.30 -19.34 -15.79
CA THR A 33 13.51 -19.58 -15.02
C THR A 33 13.16 -20.68 -14.04
N ALA A 34 13.74 -21.87 -14.22
CA ALA A 34 13.76 -22.89 -13.18
C ALA A 34 14.47 -22.29 -11.96
N SER A 35 13.70 -21.67 -11.08
CA SER A 35 14.16 -21.18 -9.80
C SER A 35 14.23 -22.39 -8.88
N ALA A 36 15.43 -22.69 -8.36
CA ALA A 36 15.62 -23.73 -7.34
C ALA A 36 15.09 -23.29 -5.95
N GLY A 37 14.39 -22.15 -5.87
CA GLY A 37 13.78 -21.65 -4.65
C GLY A 37 12.34 -21.19 -4.86
N GLU A 38 11.58 -21.27 -3.77
CA GLU A 38 10.15 -20.98 -3.67
C GLU A 38 9.89 -19.68 -2.89
N TRP A 39 8.98 -18.86 -3.42
CA TRP A 39 8.52 -17.63 -2.77
C TRP A 39 7.15 -17.88 -2.13
N ASP A 40 7.03 -17.58 -0.85
CA ASP A 40 5.76 -17.42 -0.16
C ASP A 40 5.59 -15.93 0.19
N ILE A 41 4.52 -15.33 -0.34
CA ILE A 41 4.21 -13.91 -0.16
C ILE A 41 2.84 -13.84 0.50
N SER A 42 2.82 -13.31 1.71
CA SER A 42 1.61 -13.19 2.51
C SER A 42 1.56 -11.80 3.18
N GLY A 43 0.74 -11.66 4.23
CA GLY A 43 0.59 -10.41 4.97
C GLY A 43 -0.83 -9.86 4.95
N TYR A 44 -0.98 -8.61 5.39
CA TYR A 44 -2.30 -7.97 5.49
C TYR A 44 -2.28 -6.47 5.21
N LEU A 45 -3.48 -5.98 4.85
CA LEU A 45 -3.83 -4.57 4.78
C LEU A 45 -4.95 -4.32 5.80
N ALA A 46 -4.86 -3.21 6.54
CA ALA A 46 -5.90 -2.81 7.49
C ALA A 46 -6.21 -1.33 7.36
N GLY A 47 -7.50 -0.99 7.45
CA GLY A 47 -7.97 0.39 7.58
C GLY A 47 -8.52 0.63 8.99
N GLU A 48 -8.20 1.77 9.57
CA GLU A 48 -8.68 2.21 10.88
C GLU A 48 -9.32 3.59 10.75
N LEU A 49 -10.46 3.80 11.39
CA LEU A 49 -11.11 5.10 11.49
C LEU A 49 -11.37 5.43 12.96
N ARG A 50 -10.79 6.54 13.43
CA ARG A 50 -11.05 7.10 14.75
C ARG A 50 -11.94 8.32 14.64
N ILE A 51 -12.87 8.44 15.59
CA ILE A 51 -13.78 9.58 15.70
C ILE A 51 -13.62 10.20 17.09
N PHE A 52 -13.42 11.52 17.14
CA PHE A 52 -13.33 12.30 18.37
C PHE A 52 -14.52 13.28 18.41
N PRO A 53 -15.62 12.92 19.09
CA PRO A 53 -16.84 13.73 19.09
C PRO A 53 -16.74 14.96 20.00
N GLU A 54 -15.85 14.93 20.99
CA GLU A 54 -15.61 16.05 21.90
C GLU A 54 -14.47 16.95 21.42
N ALA A 55 -14.62 18.24 21.70
CA ALA A 55 -13.57 19.23 21.47
C ALA A 55 -12.36 18.99 22.40
N PRO A 56 -11.15 19.45 22.01
CA PRO A 56 -9.96 19.37 22.83
C PRO A 56 -10.17 19.89 24.25
N ALA A 57 -9.74 19.10 25.25
CA ALA A 57 -9.86 19.45 26.66
C ALA A 57 -8.80 20.45 27.12
N PHE A 58 -7.66 20.51 26.42
CA PHE A 58 -6.52 21.36 26.77
C PHE A 58 -5.92 22.08 25.55
N PRO A 59 -5.32 23.27 25.75
CA PRO A 59 -4.56 23.94 24.69
C PRO A 59 -3.42 23.05 24.17
N GLY A 60 -3.26 23.00 22.84
CA GLY A 60 -2.20 22.23 22.17
C GLY A 60 -2.58 20.81 21.76
N GLN A 61 -3.81 20.38 22.04
CA GLN A 61 -4.40 19.16 21.48
C GLN A 61 -4.99 19.43 20.09
N ASP A 62 -4.90 18.44 19.20
CA ASP A 62 -5.48 18.52 17.86
C ASP A 62 -7.01 18.50 17.90
N ASP A 63 -7.64 19.46 17.20
CA ASP A 63 -9.09 19.59 17.08
C ASP A 63 -9.62 18.83 15.86
N THR A 64 -9.40 17.51 15.85
CA THR A 64 -9.81 16.67 14.72
C THR A 64 -10.89 15.69 15.09
N THR A 65 -12.01 15.79 14.39
CA THR A 65 -13.14 14.89 14.55
C THR A 65 -12.92 13.52 13.91
N LEU A 66 -12.16 13.43 12.81
CA LEU A 66 -11.96 12.19 12.04
C LEU A 66 -10.48 11.94 11.77
N SER A 67 -9.95 10.79 12.20
CA SER A 67 -8.57 10.37 11.94
C SER A 67 -8.57 8.96 11.31
N PRO A 68 -8.57 8.88 9.96
CA PRO A 68 -8.39 7.63 9.24
C PRO A 68 -6.91 7.25 9.16
N SER A 69 -6.61 5.95 9.16
CA SER A 69 -5.27 5.44 8.86
C SER A 69 -5.32 4.11 8.11
N ILE A 70 -4.25 3.82 7.37
CA ILE A 70 -4.05 2.56 6.65
C ILE A 70 -2.74 1.93 7.12
N VAL A 71 -2.75 0.62 7.29
CA VAL A 71 -1.58 -0.19 7.62
C VAL A 71 -1.37 -1.25 6.53
N ALA A 72 -0.12 -1.47 6.17
CA ALA A 72 0.31 -2.55 5.30
C ALA A 72 1.47 -3.31 5.94
N VAL A 73 1.35 -4.64 5.98
CA VAL A 73 2.37 -5.55 6.51
C VAL A 73 2.50 -6.71 5.55
N PRO A 74 3.23 -6.56 4.43
CA PRO A 74 3.55 -7.69 3.58
C PRO A 74 4.60 -8.57 4.27
N GLU A 75 4.54 -9.86 4.01
CA GLU A 75 5.51 -10.85 4.46
C GLU A 75 6.08 -11.56 3.24
N PHE A 76 7.41 -11.60 3.14
CA PHE A 76 8.13 -12.25 2.07
C PHE A 76 9.00 -13.34 2.66
N VAL A 77 8.75 -14.58 2.26
CA VAL A 77 9.56 -15.74 2.62
C VAL A 77 10.11 -16.35 1.33
N PHE A 78 11.42 -16.51 1.27
CA PHE A 78 12.09 -17.17 0.16
C PHE A 78 12.88 -18.37 0.67
N GLN A 79 12.59 -19.55 0.13
CA GLN A 79 13.22 -20.81 0.53
C GLN A 79 13.98 -21.40 -0.65
N TRP A 80 15.19 -21.91 -0.40
CA TRP A 80 15.99 -22.56 -1.43
C TRP A 80 16.85 -23.68 -0.83
N ASN A 81 17.55 -24.43 -1.68
CA ASN A 81 18.36 -25.58 -1.29
C ASN A 81 17.54 -26.65 -0.55
N GLU A 82 16.41 -27.07 -1.13
CA GLU A 82 15.53 -28.09 -0.52
C GLU A 82 15.05 -27.66 0.89
N ASP A 83 14.65 -26.39 1.00
CA ASP A 83 14.14 -25.73 2.22
C ASP A 83 15.14 -25.61 3.38
N VAL A 84 16.42 -25.91 3.14
CA VAL A 84 17.51 -25.75 4.11
C VAL A 84 17.80 -24.28 4.39
N ASP A 85 17.67 -23.43 3.37
CA ASP A 85 17.91 -22.01 3.50
C ASP A 85 16.61 -21.22 3.37
N ARG A 86 16.36 -20.30 4.30
CA ARG A 86 15.16 -19.46 4.31
C ARG A 86 15.50 -18.02 4.63
N LEU A 87 15.07 -17.10 3.76
CA LEU A 87 15.09 -15.66 4.00
C LEU A 87 13.66 -15.21 4.33
N THR A 88 13.48 -14.53 5.45
CA THR A 88 12.21 -13.89 5.85
C THR A 88 12.39 -12.38 5.93
N PHE A 89 11.49 -11.63 5.30
CA PHE A 89 11.49 -10.16 5.29
C PHE A 89 10.08 -9.62 5.49
N VAL A 90 9.86 -8.88 6.56
CA VAL A 90 8.55 -8.34 6.97
C VAL A 90 8.68 -6.84 7.22
N PRO A 91 8.51 -5.98 6.20
CA PRO A 91 8.43 -4.55 6.40
C PRO A 91 7.03 -4.14 6.90
N PHE A 92 6.95 -3.01 7.59
CA PHE A 92 5.71 -2.45 8.09
C PHE A 92 5.55 -1.02 7.62
N PHE A 93 4.33 -0.66 7.21
CA PHE A 93 3.99 0.70 6.81
C PHE A 93 2.69 1.12 7.47
N ARG A 94 2.66 2.34 8.03
CA ARG A 94 1.45 3.02 8.43
C ARG A 94 1.40 4.41 7.82
N VAL A 95 0.24 4.79 7.29
CA VAL A 95 -0.07 6.14 6.87
C VAL A 95 -1.30 6.62 7.63
N ASP A 96 -1.19 7.74 8.31
CA ASP A 96 -2.27 8.39 9.06
C ASP A 96 -2.68 9.69 8.37
N GLY A 97 -3.99 9.91 8.24
CA GLY A 97 -4.53 11.08 7.56
C GLY A 97 -4.48 12.37 8.38
N HIS A 98 -4.21 12.30 9.68
CA HIS A 98 -4.24 13.46 10.57
C HIS A 98 -2.98 13.63 11.43
N ASP A 99 -2.49 12.56 12.04
CA ASP A 99 -1.31 12.58 12.91
C ASP A 99 -0.07 12.10 12.15
N GLY A 100 0.75 13.06 11.70
CA GLY A 100 1.99 12.78 10.99
C GLY A 100 3.00 11.93 11.79
N ASN A 101 2.96 11.98 13.13
CA ASN A 101 3.85 11.17 13.97
C ASN A 101 3.44 9.68 13.96
N ARG A 102 2.21 9.36 13.54
CA ARG A 102 1.76 7.98 13.34
C ARG A 102 2.12 7.43 11.97
N THR A 103 2.49 8.27 11.00
CA THR A 103 2.95 7.82 9.69
C THR A 103 4.41 7.41 9.78
N HIS A 104 4.69 6.12 9.63
CA HIS A 104 6.04 5.59 9.70
C HIS A 104 6.17 4.31 8.89
N ALA A 105 7.41 3.99 8.56
CA ALA A 105 7.82 2.70 8.04
C ALA A 105 8.89 2.12 8.95
N ASP A 106 8.81 0.83 9.22
CA ASP A 106 9.81 0.09 9.97
C ASP A 106 10.02 -1.31 9.40
N LEU A 107 10.94 -2.04 10.00
CA LEU A 107 11.27 -3.42 9.65
C LEU A 107 10.97 -4.29 10.86
N ARG A 108 9.95 -5.14 10.74
CA ARG A 108 9.53 -6.05 11.80
C ARG A 108 10.42 -7.26 11.87
N GLN A 109 10.78 -7.80 10.72
CA GLN A 109 11.65 -8.96 10.66
C GLN A 109 12.54 -8.91 9.41
N ALA A 110 13.81 -9.26 9.59
CA ALA A 110 14.69 -9.62 8.50
C ALA A 110 15.68 -10.67 9.01
N SER A 111 15.50 -11.92 8.58
CA SER A 111 16.30 -13.03 9.05
C SER A 111 16.63 -14.01 7.95
N TRP A 112 17.81 -14.60 8.03
CA TRP A 112 18.20 -15.78 7.27
C TRP A 112 18.40 -16.96 8.20
N LEU A 113 17.78 -18.08 7.86
CA LEU A 113 17.92 -19.39 8.50
C LEU A 113 18.68 -20.32 7.56
N HIS A 114 19.64 -21.06 8.11
CA HIS A 114 20.29 -22.21 7.47
C HIS A 114 20.22 -23.43 8.37
N ILE A 115 19.71 -24.55 7.85
CA ILE A 115 19.55 -25.83 8.54
C ILE A 115 20.71 -26.77 8.13
N GLY A 116 21.69 -26.94 9.00
CA GLY A 116 22.76 -27.92 8.83
C GLY A 116 22.37 -29.31 9.34
N GLU A 117 23.25 -30.31 9.15
CA GLU A 117 22.97 -31.69 9.60
C GLU A 117 22.84 -31.84 11.12
N THR A 118 23.54 -30.99 11.88
CA THR A 118 23.64 -31.06 13.36
C THR A 118 23.46 -29.71 14.05
N TRP A 119 23.26 -28.63 13.30
CA TRP A 119 23.16 -27.26 13.79
C TRP A 119 22.24 -26.44 12.90
N ASP A 120 21.55 -25.46 13.50
CA ASP A 120 20.77 -24.45 12.77
C ASP A 120 21.32 -23.07 13.10
N LEU A 121 21.46 -22.20 12.09
CA LEU A 121 21.89 -20.81 12.26
C LEU A 121 20.78 -19.88 11.83
N VAL A 122 20.46 -18.93 12.70
CA VAL A 122 19.61 -17.79 12.37
C VAL A 122 20.41 -16.52 12.55
N VAL A 123 20.45 -15.68 11.52
CA VAL A 123 21.06 -14.35 11.59
C VAL A 123 20.02 -13.33 11.14
N GLY A 124 19.71 -12.36 11.99
CA GLY A 124 18.70 -11.37 11.66
C GLY A 124 18.26 -10.50 12.82
N VAL A 125 17.16 -9.79 12.56
CA VAL A 125 16.38 -9.02 13.53
C VAL A 125 14.94 -9.50 13.50
N ASP A 126 14.31 -9.52 14.67
CA ASP A 126 12.93 -9.93 14.95
C ASP A 126 12.40 -9.11 16.14
#